data_AF-A0A661DLK6-F1
#
_entry.id   AF-A0A661DLK6-F1
#
_cell.length_a   1.000
_cell.length_b   1.000
_cell.length_c   1.000
_cell.angle_alpha   90.00
_cell.angle_beta   90.00
_cell.angle_gamma   90.00
#
_symmetry.space_group_name_H-M   'P 1'
#
loop_
_entity.id
_entity.type
_entity.pdbx_description
1 polymer ?
#
loop_
_entity_poly.entity_id
_entity_poly.type
_entity_poly.pdbx_seq_one_letter_code
_entity_poly.pdbx_strand_id
1 'polypeptide(L)'
;EALPWDQVKNVDYSNFPTVDNLFPVLKSKHEKRVLSNPDFQYIQETVVRIDKQKDKKTVSLNFKTREKEYNKSRQEQLEIENKRRIAKGEKPYKNIKELDEEDDILGLNEDHEDEDKEDEDKKDGDSYTLLLESAHILADYIHLKPADLVNK
;
A
#
# COMPACT_ATOMS: atom_id res chain seq x y z
N GLU A 1 20.51 9.55 20.34
CA GLU A 1 19.66 8.40 20.73
C GLU A 1 18.25 8.91 21.03
N ALA A 2 17.23 8.08 20.78
CA ALA A 2 15.86 8.43 21.12
C ALA A 2 15.58 8.07 22.59
N LEU A 3 14.90 8.95 23.34
CA LEU A 3 14.43 8.65 24.69
C LEU A 3 13.39 7.51 24.64
N PRO A 4 13.35 6.62 25.65
CA PRO A 4 12.36 5.56 25.69
C PRO A 4 10.96 6.13 25.86
N TRP A 5 9.97 5.41 25.32
CA TRP A 5 8.57 5.68 25.62
C TRP A 5 8.30 5.42 27.11
N ASP A 6 7.51 6.29 27.74
CA ASP A 6 7.10 6.18 29.15
C ASP A 6 5.60 6.44 29.29
N GLN A 7 4.98 5.85 30.31
CA GLN A 7 3.55 5.96 30.60
C GLN A 7 3.33 6.48 32.02
N VAL A 8 2.51 7.52 32.16
CA VAL A 8 2.10 8.08 33.44
C VAL A 8 0.69 7.62 33.83
N LYS A 9 0.29 7.88 35.09
CA LYS A 9 -1.04 7.57 35.59
C LYS A 9 -2.12 8.28 34.75
N ASN A 10 -3.17 7.54 34.38
CA ASN A 10 -4.31 8.08 33.64
C ASN A 10 -5.02 9.20 34.44
N VAL A 11 -5.52 10.20 33.72
CA VAL A 11 -6.40 11.25 34.24
C VAL A 11 -7.86 10.82 34.10
N ASP A 12 -8.75 11.37 34.93
CA ASP A 12 -10.18 11.09 34.84
C ASP A 12 -10.80 11.82 33.63
N TYR A 13 -11.48 11.09 32.76
CA TYR A 13 -12.20 11.62 31.60
C TYR A 13 -13.49 10.83 31.36
N SER A 14 -14.46 11.44 30.66
CA SER A 14 -15.69 10.78 30.26
C SER A 14 -15.47 9.97 28.98
N ASN A 15 -15.78 8.68 29.02
CA ASN A 15 -15.72 7.82 27.84
C ASN A 15 -16.88 8.12 26.88
N PHE A 16 -16.57 8.28 25.59
CA PHE A 16 -17.57 8.18 24.54
C PHE A 16 -17.82 6.70 24.22
N PRO A 17 -19.01 6.34 23.68
CA PRO A 17 -19.28 4.97 23.24
C PRO A 17 -18.18 4.49 22.29
N THR A 18 -17.48 3.41 22.65
CA THR A 18 -16.39 2.89 21.85
C THR A 18 -16.90 2.00 20.71
N VAL A 19 -16.12 1.96 19.64
CA VAL A 19 -16.38 1.11 18.46
C VAL A 19 -15.92 -0.34 18.66
N ASP A 20 -15.47 -0.70 19.87
CA ASP A 20 -14.81 -1.98 20.18
C ASP A 20 -15.68 -3.18 19.80
N ASN A 21 -16.99 -3.10 20.07
CA ASN A 21 -17.94 -4.17 19.73
C ASN A 21 -18.16 -4.31 18.22
N LEU A 22 -17.96 -3.24 17.44
CA LEU A 22 -18.13 -3.22 15.99
C LEU A 22 -16.85 -3.62 15.25
N PHE A 23 -15.69 -3.52 15.90
CA PHE A 23 -14.38 -3.73 15.27
C PHE A 23 -14.24 -5.12 14.60
N PRO A 24 -14.63 -6.26 15.22
CA PRO A 24 -14.51 -7.56 14.57
C PRO A 24 -15.32 -7.66 13.27
N VAL A 25 -16.50 -7.06 13.23
CA VAL A 25 -17.39 -7.06 12.05
C VAL A 25 -16.79 -6.19 10.95
N LEU A 26 -16.35 -4.98 11.29
CA LEU A 26 -15.70 -4.06 10.35
C LEU A 26 -14.42 -4.68 9.76
N LYS A 27 -13.60 -5.31 10.60
CA LYS A 27 -12.39 -6.01 10.19
C LYS A 27 -12.70 -7.14 9.21
N SER A 28 -13.70 -7.98 9.50
CA SER A 28 -14.07 -9.07 8.58
C SER A 28 -14.57 -8.56 7.23
N LYS A 29 -15.35 -7.46 7.21
CA LYS A 29 -15.80 -6.84 5.95
C LYS A 29 -14.64 -6.27 5.14
N HIS A 30 -13.72 -5.56 5.80
CA HIS A 30 -12.50 -5.06 5.20
C HIS A 30 -11.66 -6.19 4.59
N GLU A 31 -11.35 -7.22 5.37
CA GLU A 31 -10.56 -8.38 4.93
C GLU A 31 -11.17 -9.04 3.68
N LYS A 32 -12.50 -9.18 3.64
CA LYS A 32 -13.20 -9.71 2.46
C LYS A 32 -13.05 -8.83 1.22
N ARG A 33 -13.11 -7.50 1.35
CA ARG A 33 -12.95 -6.57 0.21
C ARG A 33 -11.54 -6.58 -0.34
N VAL A 34 -10.55 -6.47 0.55
CA VAL A 34 -9.14 -6.36 0.13
C VAL A 34 -8.61 -7.64 -0.50
N LEU A 35 -9.13 -8.81 -0.11
CA LEU A 35 -8.75 -10.11 -0.70
C LEU A 35 -8.94 -10.15 -2.22
N SER A 36 -10.01 -9.54 -2.72
CA SER A 36 -10.34 -9.51 -4.16
C SER A 36 -9.88 -8.23 -4.87
N ASN A 37 -9.28 -7.27 -4.17
CA ASN A 37 -8.93 -5.98 -4.76
C ASN A 37 -7.51 -6.03 -5.38
N PRO A 38 -7.37 -5.84 -6.71
CA PRO A 38 -6.07 -5.86 -7.38
C PRO A 38 -5.04 -4.86 -6.83
N ASP A 39 -5.49 -3.68 -6.39
CA ASP A 39 -4.61 -2.65 -5.86
C ASP A 39 -4.06 -3.03 -4.49
N PHE A 40 -4.85 -3.68 -3.64
CA PHE A 40 -4.35 -4.22 -2.36
C PHE A 40 -3.35 -5.36 -2.57
N GLN A 41 -3.57 -6.21 -3.57
CA GLN A 41 -2.62 -7.27 -3.93
C GLN A 41 -1.30 -6.67 -4.42
N TYR A 42 -1.35 -5.63 -5.25
CA TYR A 42 -0.17 -4.88 -5.71
C TYR A 42 0.63 -4.29 -4.53
N ILE A 43 -0.05 -3.61 -3.59
CA ILE A 43 0.58 -3.05 -2.39
C ILE A 43 1.25 -4.16 -1.56
N GLN A 44 0.56 -5.28 -1.34
CA GLN A 44 1.09 -6.40 -0.57
C GLN A 44 2.34 -7.01 -1.22
N GLU A 45 2.31 -7.27 -2.52
CA GLU A 45 3.48 -7.79 -3.25
C GLU A 45 4.65 -6.81 -3.22
N THR A 46 4.37 -5.51 -3.32
CA THR A 46 5.39 -4.45 -3.23
C THR A 46 6.04 -4.38 -1.85
N VAL A 47 5.26 -4.47 -0.76
CA VAL A 47 5.78 -4.54 0.61
C VAL A 47 6.71 -5.75 0.76
N VAL A 48 6.29 -6.94 0.31
CA VAL A 48 7.11 -8.16 0.36
C VAL A 48 8.42 -7.98 -0.41
N ARG A 49 8.39 -7.32 -1.58
CA ARG A 49 9.61 -7.01 -2.36
C ARG A 49 10.55 -6.07 -1.59
N ILE A 50 10.01 -5.01 -1.00
CA ILE A 50 10.78 -4.04 -0.21
C ILE A 50 11.41 -4.71 1.01
N ASP A 51 10.66 -5.54 1.74
CA ASP A 51 11.17 -6.24 2.93
C ASP A 51 12.31 -7.21 2.57
N LYS A 52 12.16 -7.98 1.48
CA LYS A 52 13.26 -8.82 0.95
C LYS A 52 14.51 -8.01 0.61
N GLN A 53 14.35 -6.77 0.15
CA GLN A 53 15.48 -5.90 -0.15
C GLN A 53 16.11 -5.31 1.12
N LYS A 54 15.30 -4.93 2.12
CA LYS A 54 15.77 -4.46 3.45
C LYS A 54 16.52 -5.53 4.23
N ASP A 55 16.19 -6.81 4.01
CA ASP A 55 16.87 -7.94 4.64
C ASP A 55 18.30 -8.14 4.11
N LYS A 56 18.63 -7.64 2.92
CA LYS A 56 20.00 -7.69 2.39
C LYS A 56 20.89 -6.68 3.14
N LYS A 57 21.82 -7.19 3.95
CA LYS A 57 22.77 -6.37 4.73
C LYS A 57 24.09 -6.10 4.02
N THR A 58 24.31 -6.72 2.87
CA THR A 58 25.56 -6.62 2.11
C THR A 58 25.26 -6.34 0.65
N VAL A 59 26.16 -5.60 -0.01
CA VAL A 59 26.08 -5.25 -1.43
C VAL A 59 27.31 -5.78 -2.15
N SER A 60 27.13 -6.39 -3.33
CA SER A 60 28.24 -6.83 -4.16
C SER A 60 28.96 -5.63 -4.79
N LEU A 61 30.29 -5.63 -4.79
CA LEU A 61 31.10 -4.65 -5.53
C LEU A 61 31.38 -5.09 -6.97
N ASN A 62 30.96 -6.29 -7.36
CA ASN A 62 31.15 -6.79 -8.71
C ASN A 62 30.07 -6.25 -9.66
N PHE A 63 30.49 -5.49 -10.68
CA PHE A 63 29.59 -4.87 -11.64
C PHE A 63 28.60 -5.86 -12.29
N LYS A 64 29.10 -6.98 -12.84
CA LYS A 64 28.24 -7.99 -13.51
C LYS A 64 27.21 -8.60 -12.56
N THR A 65 27.54 -8.68 -11.27
CA THR A 65 26.60 -9.17 -10.25
C THR A 65 25.53 -8.12 -9.97
N ARG A 66 25.93 -6.86 -9.79
CA ARG A 66 25.02 -5.74 -9.55
C ARG A 66 24.06 -5.49 -10.72
N GLU A 67 24.55 -5.60 -11.96
CA GLU A 67 23.74 -5.48 -13.17
C GLU A 67 22.63 -6.57 -13.23
N LYS A 68 22.97 -7.82 -12.88
CA LYS A 68 21.99 -8.90 -12.81
C LYS A 68 20.96 -8.69 -11.71
N GLU A 69 21.39 -8.24 -10.53
CA GLU A 69 20.48 -7.93 -9.41
C GLU A 69 19.53 -6.80 -9.78
N TYR A 70 20.03 -5.75 -10.43
CA TYR A 70 19.24 -4.63 -10.92
C TYR A 70 18.18 -5.09 -11.93
N ASN A 71 18.59 -5.79 -12.99
CA ASN A 71 17.67 -6.30 -14.01
C ASN A 71 16.61 -7.23 -13.42
N LYS A 72 16.99 -8.08 -12.45
CA LYS A 72 16.04 -8.94 -11.74
C LYS A 72 15.02 -8.13 -10.94
N SER A 73 15.46 -7.12 -10.19
CA SER A 73 14.57 -6.25 -9.42
C SER A 73 13.59 -5.49 -10.31
N ARG A 74 14.06 -4.97 -11.45
CA ARG A 74 13.22 -4.26 -12.42
C ARG A 74 12.19 -5.20 -13.09
N GLN A 75 12.61 -6.43 -13.40
CA GLN A 75 11.71 -7.45 -13.92
C GLN A 75 10.63 -7.84 -12.89
N GLU A 76 11.00 -8.03 -11.62
CA GLU A 76 10.04 -8.30 -10.54
C GLU A 76 9.02 -7.15 -10.39
N GLN A 77 9.45 -5.89 -10.51
CA GLN A 77 8.56 -4.73 -10.47
C GLN A 77 7.57 -4.72 -11.66
N LEU A 78 8.06 -4.98 -12.87
CA LEU A 78 7.23 -5.09 -14.08
C LEU A 78 6.19 -6.21 -13.96
N GLU A 79 6.56 -7.35 -13.38
CA GLU A 79 5.66 -8.47 -13.15
C GLU A 79 4.54 -8.12 -12.17
N ILE A 80 4.86 -7.44 -11.07
CA ILE A 80 3.88 -7.00 -10.07
C ILE A 80 2.88 -6.01 -10.71
N GLU A 81 3.35 -5.03 -11.47
CA GLU A 81 2.48 -4.06 -12.13
C GLU A 81 1.64 -4.71 -13.25
N ASN A 82 2.21 -5.61 -14.04
CA ASN A 82 1.44 -6.32 -15.06
C ASN A 82 0.35 -7.23 -14.46
N LYS A 83 0.58 -7.85 -13.31
CA LYS A 83 -0.48 -8.58 -12.60
C LYS A 83 -1.64 -7.66 -12.23
N ARG A 84 -1.34 -6.46 -11.71
CA ARG A 84 -2.34 -5.44 -11.37
C ARG A 84 -3.13 -5.03 -12.61
N ARG A 85 -2.45 -4.69 -13.71
CA ARG A 85 -3.08 -4.30 -14.99
C ARG A 85 -3.99 -5.40 -15.54
N ILE A 86 -3.51 -6.64 -15.57
CA ILE A 86 -4.32 -7.78 -16.03
C ILE A 86 -5.57 -7.96 -15.17
N ALA A 87 -5.43 -7.84 -13.85
CA ALA A 87 -6.56 -7.96 -12.92
C ALA A 87 -7.57 -6.80 -13.04
N LYS A 88 -7.13 -5.62 -13.51
CA LYS A 88 -8.00 -4.48 -13.88
C LYS A 88 -8.57 -4.57 -15.30
N GLY A 89 -8.14 -5.53 -16.10
CA GLY A 89 -8.53 -5.64 -17.53
C GLY A 89 -7.79 -4.68 -18.45
N GLU A 90 -6.69 -4.10 -17.98
CA GLU A 90 -5.80 -3.21 -18.74
C GLU A 90 -4.76 -4.02 -19.53
N LYS A 91 -4.11 -3.36 -20.49
CA LYS A 91 -3.06 -4.00 -21.28
C LYS A 91 -1.77 -4.06 -20.46
N PRO A 92 -1.14 -5.25 -20.33
CA PRO A 92 0.16 -5.34 -19.68
C PRO A 92 1.20 -4.58 -20.50
N TYR A 93 2.15 -3.98 -19.80
CA TYR A 93 3.35 -3.41 -20.41
C TYR A 93 4.22 -4.50 -21.02
N LYS A 94 4.82 -4.17 -22.16
CA LYS A 94 5.68 -5.08 -22.90
C LYS A 94 7.08 -5.16 -22.32
N ASN A 95 7.57 -4.05 -21.74
CA ASN A 95 8.94 -3.93 -21.28
C ASN A 95 9.07 -2.88 -20.18
N ILE A 96 10.25 -2.86 -19.57
CA ILE A 96 10.59 -1.97 -18.44
C ILE A 96 10.51 -0.49 -18.83
N LYS A 97 10.72 -0.11 -20.10
CA LYS A 97 10.62 1.30 -20.52
C LYS A 97 9.20 1.81 -20.48
N GLU A 98 8.23 1.00 -20.89
CA GLU A 98 6.81 1.37 -20.79
C GLU A 98 6.38 1.57 -19.32
N LEU A 99 7.02 0.87 -18.39
CA LEU A 99 6.84 1.09 -16.96
C LEU A 99 7.53 2.37 -16.46
N ASP A 100 8.73 2.69 -16.96
CA ASP A 100 9.48 3.90 -16.58
C ASP A 100 8.92 5.20 -17.16
N GLU A 101 8.24 5.12 -18.31
CA GLU A 101 7.59 6.25 -18.96
C GLU A 101 6.31 6.69 -18.23
N GLU A 102 5.75 5.83 -17.36
CA GLU A 102 4.60 6.14 -16.52
C GLU A 102 5.11 6.53 -15.12
N ASP A 103 4.97 7.81 -14.77
CA ASP A 103 5.47 8.42 -13.53
C ASP A 103 5.27 7.50 -12.32
N ASP A 104 6.33 7.31 -11.54
CA ASP A 104 6.40 6.35 -10.45
C ASP A 104 5.29 6.57 -9.41
N ILE A 105 4.29 5.70 -9.42
CA ILE A 105 3.05 5.81 -8.62
C ILE A 105 3.33 5.84 -7.10
N LEU A 106 4.55 5.52 -6.67
CA LEU A 106 5.00 5.54 -5.27
C LEU A 106 6.11 6.57 -4.96
N GLY A 107 6.60 7.34 -5.95
CA GLY A 107 7.69 8.31 -5.74
C GLY A 107 8.97 7.72 -5.14
N LEU A 108 9.28 6.46 -5.43
CA LEU A 108 10.46 5.72 -4.97
C LEU A 108 11.65 5.75 -5.95
N ASN A 109 11.43 6.25 -7.17
CA ASN A 109 12.45 6.51 -8.17
C ASN A 109 12.96 7.96 -7.98
N GLU A 110 13.97 8.15 -7.13
CA GLU A 110 14.70 9.43 -6.94
C GLU A 110 15.62 9.79 -8.13
N ASP A 111 15.28 9.41 -9.37
CA ASP A 111 16.07 9.74 -10.58
C ASP A 111 15.31 10.69 -11.51
N HIS A 112 14.29 11.42 -11.01
CA HIS A 112 13.79 12.59 -11.71
C HIS A 112 14.66 13.79 -11.34
N GLU A 113 15.72 14.01 -12.13
CA GLU A 113 16.35 15.32 -12.21
C GLU A 113 15.25 16.37 -12.43
N ASP A 114 15.32 17.43 -11.62
CA ASP A 114 14.39 18.55 -11.57
C ASP A 114 13.93 19.00 -12.97
N GLU A 115 12.73 18.59 -13.36
CA GLU A 115 11.94 19.32 -14.35
C GLU A 115 10.69 19.82 -13.64
N ASP A 116 10.65 21.13 -13.43
CA ASP A 116 9.49 21.92 -13.04
C ASP A 116 8.27 21.53 -13.89
N LYS A 117 7.47 20.57 -13.41
CA LYS A 117 6.13 20.30 -13.91
C LYS A 117 5.16 20.66 -12.80
N GLU A 118 4.59 21.86 -12.92
CA GLU A 118 3.33 22.23 -12.28
C GLU A 118 2.21 21.31 -12.83
N ASP A 119 2.17 20.06 -12.39
CA ASP A 119 1.10 19.11 -12.71
C ASP A 119 0.19 18.97 -11.49
N GLU A 120 -0.71 19.93 -11.30
CA GLU A 120 -1.72 19.98 -10.23
C GLU A 120 -2.79 18.84 -10.30
N ASP A 121 -2.66 17.87 -11.21
CA ASP A 121 -3.71 16.89 -11.52
C ASP A 121 -3.23 15.42 -11.68
N LYS A 122 -1.99 15.09 -11.36
CA LYS A 122 -1.52 13.68 -11.38
C LYS A 122 -1.82 13.01 -10.05
N LYS A 123 -3.08 12.59 -9.95
CA LYS A 123 -3.66 11.84 -8.85
C LYS A 123 -3.00 10.45 -8.75
N ASP A 124 -2.02 10.31 -7.87
CA ASP A 124 -1.35 9.06 -7.50
C ASP A 124 -2.35 7.91 -7.36
N GLY A 125 -2.43 7.03 -8.36
CA GLY A 125 -3.44 5.98 -8.44
C GLY A 125 -3.43 5.01 -7.25
N ASP A 126 -2.29 4.90 -6.55
CA ASP A 126 -2.13 4.04 -5.38
C ASP A 126 -2.56 4.73 -4.08
N SER A 127 -2.48 6.07 -4.01
CA SER A 127 -2.91 6.89 -2.87
C SER A 127 -4.43 6.81 -2.66
N TYR A 128 -5.20 6.55 -3.73
CA TYR A 128 -6.65 6.38 -3.64
C TYR A 128 -7.08 5.04 -3.03
N THR A 129 -6.28 3.97 -3.09
CA THR A 129 -6.74 2.65 -2.66
C THR A 129 -7.01 2.59 -1.16
N LEU A 130 -6.07 3.09 -0.36
CA LEU A 130 -6.21 3.17 1.09
C LEU A 130 -7.32 4.15 1.49
N LEU A 131 -7.42 5.28 0.78
CA LEU A 131 -8.47 6.27 1.00
C LEU A 131 -9.87 5.70 0.71
N LEU A 132 -10.04 5.04 -0.43
CA LEU A 132 -11.31 4.41 -0.83
C LEU A 132 -11.72 3.31 0.15
N GLU A 133 -10.79 2.47 0.58
CA GLU A 133 -11.10 1.44 1.58
C GLU A 133 -11.42 2.06 2.95
N SER A 134 -10.74 3.16 3.34
CA SER A 134 -11.09 3.89 4.55
C SER A 134 -12.52 4.46 4.49
N ALA A 135 -12.94 4.94 3.30
CA ALA A 135 -14.30 5.41 3.07
C ALA A 135 -15.31 4.25 3.11
N HIS A 136 -14.95 3.06 2.60
CA HIS A 136 -15.78 1.86 2.73
C HIS A 136 -15.94 1.41 4.19
N ILE A 137 -14.88 1.46 4.99
CA ILE A 137 -14.94 1.15 6.43
C ILE A 137 -15.84 2.15 7.15
N LEU A 138 -15.73 3.45 6.84
CA LEU A 138 -16.60 4.47 7.40
C LEU A 138 -18.07 4.26 6.99
N ALA A 139 -18.32 3.95 5.72
CA ALA A 139 -19.66 3.64 5.24
C ALA A 139 -20.22 2.41 5.97
N ASP A 140 -19.45 1.33 6.11
CA ASP A 140 -19.86 0.17 6.89
C ASP A 140 -20.21 0.53 8.32
N TYR A 141 -19.39 1.37 8.96
CA TYR A 141 -19.62 1.83 10.33
C TYR A 141 -20.95 2.60 10.45
N ILE A 142 -21.25 3.50 9.51
CA ILE A 142 -22.51 4.26 9.49
C ILE A 142 -23.73 3.33 9.31
N HIS A 143 -23.59 2.27 8.51
CA HIS A 143 -24.68 1.32 8.26
C HIS A 143 -24.89 0.31 9.38
N LEU A 144 -23.89 0.09 10.25
CA LEU A 144 -24.03 -0.79 11.41
C LEU A 144 -24.79 -0.09 12.52
N LYS A 145 -25.97 -0.60 12.86
CA LYS A 145 -26.73 -0.12 14.03
C LYS A 145 -26.32 -0.92 15.26
N PRO A 146 -26.40 -0.35 16.47
CA PRO A 146 -26.16 -1.09 17.71
C PRO A 146 -27.09 -2.31 17.89
N ALA A 147 -28.25 -2.35 17.20
CA ALA A 147 -29.15 -3.50 17.17
C ALA A 147 -28.61 -4.70 16.35
N ASP A 148 -27.72 -4.46 15.39
CA ASP A 148 -27.13 -5.50 14.53
C ASP A 148 -26.07 -6.34 15.26
N LEU A 149 -25.67 -5.91 16.47
CA LEU A 149 -24.71 -6.59 17.35
C LEU A 149 -25.37 -7.65 18.25
N VAL A 150 -26.71 -7.76 18.27
CA VAL A 150 -27.44 -8.64 19.20
C VAL A 150 -27.75 -10.02 18.60
N ASN A 151 -27.44 -10.30 17.33
CA ASN A 151 -27.68 -11.61 16.72
C ASN A 151 -26.61 -12.01 15.69
N LYS A 152 -25.59 -12.74 16.12
CA LYS A 152 -25.12 -14.04 15.59
C LYS A 152 -23.78 -14.45 16.19
#